data_AF-A0A1I1HM61-F1
#
_entry.id   AF-A0A1I1HM61-F1
#
_cell.length_a   1.000
_cell.length_b   1.000
_cell.length_c   1.000
_cell.angle_alpha   90.00
_cell.angle_beta   90.00
_cell.angle_gamma   90.00
#
_symmetry.space_group_name_H-M   'P 1'
#
loop_
_entity.id
_entity.type
_entity.pdbx_description
1 polymer ?
#
loop_
_entity_poly.entity_id
_entity_poly.type
_entity_poly.pdbx_seq_one_letter_code
_entity_poly.pdbx_strand_id
1 'polypeptide(L)'
;MPDAAANAGVTTEAECLEALREAAERLGESPTKAQYEELGTMPASATIIRTIGGWNEAKERAGLETNPSTGSRVGPKPDDVDLPDGTAWDELSVDQRWHYRNVGWNTERSLRRRSRLRSWLNGIKRERACSRCHEDTAACLDFHHVDTAAKEMAVGKMVTFGYGKERLREEIEKCEVLCANCHRQLHFTQPDDERRRWVHDRKRSAGCNRCGESDSACLDYHHDNERKEASITRLIADGRTKDRIRAEMERCTVLCANCHRQEHYEPPEGSRRDHD
;
A
#
# COMPACT_ATOMS: atom_id res chain seq x y z
N MET A 1 5.29 -69.22 15.53
CA MET A 1 4.32 -68.69 14.56
C MET A 1 4.90 -67.39 14.03
N PRO A 2 5.60 -67.38 12.89
CA PRO A 2 6.18 -66.16 12.35
C PRO A 2 5.15 -65.39 11.51
N ASP A 3 5.04 -64.10 11.81
CA ASP A 3 4.88 -62.94 10.93
C ASP A 3 4.20 -63.10 9.57
N ALA A 4 3.04 -62.45 9.42
CA ALA A 4 2.47 -62.06 8.14
C ALA A 4 2.39 -60.52 8.08
N ALA A 5 3.56 -59.88 7.96
CA ALA A 5 3.69 -58.46 7.68
C ALA A 5 3.96 -58.25 6.17
N ALA A 6 3.10 -57.40 5.57
CA ALA A 6 3.36 -56.50 4.44
C ALA A 6 4.12 -57.02 3.20
N ASN A 7 3.39 -57.22 2.10
CA ASN A 7 3.98 -57.16 0.76
C ASN A 7 3.16 -56.17 -0.11
N ALA A 8 3.40 -54.87 0.08
CA ALA A 8 2.94 -53.85 -0.85
C ALA A 8 3.82 -53.95 -2.10
N GLY A 9 3.41 -54.81 -3.03
CA GLY A 9 4.13 -55.11 -4.26
C GLY A 9 4.40 -53.82 -5.05
N VAL A 10 5.65 -53.66 -5.46
CA VAL A 10 6.05 -52.63 -6.43
C VAL A 10 5.32 -52.92 -7.72
N THR A 11 4.28 -52.15 -8.03
CA THR A 11 3.57 -52.25 -9.31
C THR A 11 4.57 -52.02 -10.45
N THR A 12 4.69 -53.02 -11.31
CA THR A 12 5.60 -53.01 -12.45
C THR A 12 5.05 -52.16 -13.58
N GLU A 13 5.95 -51.75 -14.46
CA GLU A 13 5.59 -50.98 -15.64
C GLU A 13 4.64 -51.75 -16.58
N ALA A 14 4.87 -53.06 -16.73
CA ALA A 14 4.03 -53.93 -17.55
C ALA A 14 2.59 -54.00 -17.02
N GLU A 15 2.39 -54.10 -15.70
CA GLU A 15 1.06 -54.07 -15.07
C GLU A 15 0.35 -52.73 -15.29
N CYS A 16 1.09 -51.62 -15.30
CA CYS A 16 0.55 -50.30 -15.59
C CYS A 16 0.08 -50.18 -17.06
N LEU A 17 0.83 -50.73 -18.01
CA LEU A 17 0.47 -50.70 -19.44
C LEU A 17 -0.72 -51.60 -19.75
N GLU A 18 -0.78 -52.78 -19.13
CA GLU A 18 -1.87 -53.73 -19.35
C GLU A 18 -3.20 -53.18 -18.82
N ALA A 19 -3.20 -52.61 -17.61
CA ALA A 19 -4.40 -51.98 -17.06
C ALA A 19 -4.93 -50.83 -17.93
N LEU A 20 -4.05 -50.08 -18.61
CA LEU A 20 -4.46 -49.06 -19.58
C LEU A 20 -5.14 -49.66 -20.81
N ARG A 21 -4.64 -50.79 -21.32
CA ARG A 21 -5.25 -51.50 -22.46
C ARG A 21 -6.60 -52.09 -22.10
N GLU A 22 -6.71 -52.73 -20.94
CA GLU A 22 -7.97 -53.26 -20.42
C GLU A 22 -9.01 -52.14 -20.22
N ALA A 23 -8.59 -51.00 -19.68
CA ALA A 23 -9.47 -49.85 -19.54
C ALA A 23 -9.93 -49.30 -20.90
N ALA A 24 -9.05 -49.30 -21.91
CA ALA A 24 -9.39 -48.88 -23.26
C ALA A 24 -10.38 -49.85 -23.93
N GLU A 25 -10.18 -51.15 -23.76
CA GLU A 25 -11.10 -52.17 -24.28
C GLU A 25 -12.49 -52.05 -23.64
N ARG A 26 -12.55 -51.83 -22.32
CA ARG A 26 -13.82 -51.64 -21.59
C ARG A 26 -14.58 -50.39 -22.02
N LEU A 27 -13.88 -49.32 -22.42
CA LEU A 27 -14.50 -48.07 -22.86
C LEU A 27 -14.74 -48.02 -24.37
N GLY A 28 -14.11 -48.92 -25.14
CA GLY A 28 -14.11 -48.88 -26.61
C GLY A 28 -13.33 -47.71 -27.21
N GLU A 29 -12.59 -46.97 -26.37
CA GLU A 29 -11.81 -45.79 -26.76
C GLU A 29 -10.58 -45.62 -25.85
N SER A 30 -9.65 -44.78 -26.27
CA SER A 30 -8.44 -44.49 -25.51
C SER A 30 -8.76 -43.66 -24.24
N PRO A 31 -8.60 -44.19 -23.01
CA PRO A 31 -9.12 -43.58 -21.79
C PRO A 31 -8.51 -42.22 -21.47
N THR A 32 -9.33 -41.25 -21.06
CA THR A 32 -8.84 -40.09 -20.30
C THR A 32 -8.48 -40.51 -18.88
N LYS A 33 -7.66 -39.70 -18.19
CA LYS A 33 -7.30 -39.96 -16.78
C LYS A 33 -8.55 -40.07 -15.88
N ALA A 34 -9.54 -39.20 -16.09
CA ALA A 34 -10.78 -39.19 -15.33
C ALA A 34 -11.62 -40.45 -15.58
N GLN A 35 -11.79 -40.86 -16.84
CA GLN A 35 -12.51 -42.09 -17.19
C GLN A 35 -11.84 -43.33 -16.58
N TYR A 36 -10.50 -43.41 -16.61
CA TYR A 36 -9.77 -44.52 -15.99
C TYR A 36 -9.99 -44.58 -14.47
N GLU A 37 -10.00 -43.43 -13.79
CA GLU A 37 -10.28 -43.35 -12.34
C GLU A 37 -11.71 -43.75 -12.00
N GLU A 38 -12.68 -43.38 -12.83
CA GLU A 38 -14.10 -43.73 -12.66
C GLU A 38 -14.37 -45.24 -12.82
N LEU A 39 -13.58 -45.92 -13.66
CA LEU A 39 -13.63 -47.38 -13.79
C LEU A 39 -13.15 -48.13 -12.54
N GLY A 40 -12.50 -47.44 -11.59
CA GLY A 40 -11.93 -48.03 -10.38
C GLY A 40 -10.84 -49.07 -10.65
N THR A 41 -10.18 -49.00 -11.81
CA THR A 41 -9.18 -49.97 -12.24
C THR A 41 -7.87 -49.81 -11.46
N MET A 42 -7.25 -50.93 -11.09
CA MET A 42 -5.93 -50.96 -10.46
C MET A 42 -4.87 -51.40 -11.46
N PRO A 43 -3.66 -50.82 -11.43
CA PRO A 43 -3.17 -49.83 -10.48
C PRO A 43 -3.78 -48.43 -10.67
N ALA A 44 -3.89 -47.68 -9.58
CA ALA A 44 -4.42 -46.31 -9.61
C ALA A 44 -3.61 -45.41 -10.57
N SER A 45 -4.28 -44.42 -11.17
CA SER A 45 -3.68 -43.48 -12.14
C SER A 45 -2.37 -42.83 -11.63
N ALA A 46 -2.30 -42.52 -10.34
CA ALA A 46 -1.11 -41.95 -9.70
C ALA A 46 0.07 -42.93 -9.66
N THR A 47 -0.19 -44.23 -9.51
CA THR A 47 0.85 -45.27 -9.57
C THR A 47 1.40 -45.39 -10.98
N ILE A 48 0.53 -45.39 -12.00
CA ILE A 48 0.93 -45.39 -13.42
C ILE A 48 1.84 -44.20 -13.74
N ILE A 49 1.44 -42.99 -13.33
CA ILE A 49 2.24 -41.77 -13.54
C ILE A 49 3.61 -41.86 -12.86
N ARG A 50 3.66 -42.36 -11.62
CA ARG A 50 4.91 -42.50 -10.87
C ARG A 50 5.84 -43.56 -11.46
N THR A 51 5.29 -44.66 -11.98
CA THR A 51 6.08 -45.77 -12.54
C THR A 51 6.58 -45.46 -13.95
N ILE A 52 5.76 -44.82 -14.81
CA ILE A 52 6.08 -44.60 -16.23
C ILE A 52 6.59 -43.18 -16.51
N GLY A 53 6.30 -42.19 -15.66
CA GLY A 53 6.77 -40.80 -15.80
C GLY A 53 5.68 -39.82 -16.25
N GLY A 54 4.65 -40.29 -16.97
CA GLY A 54 3.55 -39.45 -17.42
C GLY A 54 2.33 -40.21 -17.92
N TRP A 55 1.15 -39.60 -17.87
CA TRP A 55 -0.10 -40.22 -18.32
C TRP A 55 -0.13 -40.43 -19.83
N ASN A 56 0.23 -39.40 -20.60
CA ASN A 56 0.29 -39.53 -22.06
C ASN A 56 1.44 -40.46 -22.51
N GLU A 57 2.57 -40.44 -21.81
CA GLU A 57 3.66 -41.39 -22.05
C GLU A 57 3.22 -42.84 -21.81
N ALA A 58 2.46 -43.10 -20.74
CA ALA A 58 1.90 -44.42 -20.48
C ALA A 58 0.90 -44.87 -21.55
N LYS A 59 0.03 -43.96 -22.03
CA LYS A 59 -0.88 -44.24 -23.15
C LYS A 59 -0.12 -44.55 -24.45
N GLU A 60 0.89 -43.76 -24.78
CA GLU A 60 1.73 -43.98 -25.95
C GLU A 60 2.44 -45.34 -25.90
N ARG A 61 3.03 -45.69 -24.75
CA ARG A 61 3.69 -46.99 -24.54
C ARG A 61 2.71 -48.17 -24.50
N ALA A 62 1.44 -47.92 -24.15
CA ALA A 62 0.37 -48.91 -24.23
C ALA A 62 -0.18 -49.09 -25.65
N GLY A 63 0.22 -48.24 -26.62
CA GLY A 63 -0.30 -48.23 -27.99
C GLY A 63 -1.63 -47.50 -28.14
N LEU A 64 -1.96 -46.62 -27.20
CA LEU A 64 -3.24 -45.90 -27.12
C LEU A 64 -3.08 -44.44 -27.58
N GLU A 65 -4.11 -43.90 -28.22
CA GLU A 65 -4.09 -42.50 -28.69
C GLU A 65 -3.91 -41.52 -27.51
N THR A 66 -2.94 -40.61 -27.62
CA THR A 66 -2.73 -39.57 -26.61
C THR A 66 -3.57 -38.35 -26.97
N ASN A 67 -4.09 -37.66 -25.96
CA ASN A 67 -4.68 -36.35 -26.17
C ASN A 67 -3.67 -35.31 -25.67
N PRO A 68 -2.94 -34.61 -26.56
CA PRO A 68 -2.07 -33.54 -26.12
C PRO A 68 -2.94 -32.48 -25.43
N SER A 69 -2.43 -31.85 -24.37
CA SER A 69 -3.07 -30.65 -23.84
C SER A 69 -2.90 -29.51 -24.85
N THR A 70 -3.69 -29.52 -25.92
CA THR A 70 -3.76 -28.42 -26.88
C THR A 70 -4.82 -27.46 -26.40
N GLY A 71 -4.37 -26.39 -25.73
CA GLY A 71 -5.23 -25.30 -25.31
C GLY A 71 -4.49 -24.36 -24.38
N SER A 72 -4.63 -23.05 -24.60
CA SER A 72 -4.26 -22.07 -23.60
C SER A 72 -5.12 -22.32 -22.36
N ARG A 73 -4.49 -22.63 -21.22
CA ARG A 73 -5.18 -22.74 -19.92
C ARG A 73 -5.60 -21.38 -19.37
N VAL A 74 -5.44 -20.32 -20.16
CA VAL A 74 -5.79 -18.95 -19.77
C VAL A 74 -7.28 -18.75 -20.04
N GLY A 75 -8.06 -18.68 -18.96
CA GLY A 75 -9.47 -18.28 -19.02
C GLY A 75 -9.64 -16.82 -19.48
N PRO A 76 -10.87 -16.41 -19.84
CA PRO A 76 -11.15 -15.06 -20.34
C PRO A 76 -10.74 -13.97 -19.34
N LYS A 77 -10.51 -12.75 -19.85
CA LYS A 77 -10.23 -11.57 -19.02
C LYS A 77 -11.41 -11.32 -18.08
N PRO A 78 -11.21 -11.18 -16.77
CA PRO A 78 -12.26 -10.72 -15.86
C PRO A 78 -12.81 -9.34 -16.24
N ASP A 79 -14.10 -9.10 -15.98
CA ASP A 79 -14.78 -7.84 -16.32
C ASP A 79 -14.27 -6.66 -15.49
N ASP A 80 -13.80 -6.91 -14.28
CA ASP A 80 -13.30 -5.94 -13.31
C ASP A 80 -11.82 -5.56 -13.50
N VAL A 81 -11.19 -6.03 -14.59
CA VAL A 81 -9.78 -5.78 -14.89
C VAL A 81 -9.63 -4.90 -16.12
N ASP A 82 -9.12 -3.69 -15.93
CA ASP A 82 -8.74 -2.78 -17.00
C ASP A 82 -7.32 -3.08 -17.51
N LEU A 83 -7.17 -3.18 -18.83
CA LEU A 83 -5.89 -3.35 -19.50
C LEU A 83 -5.59 -2.12 -20.37
N PRO A 84 -4.32 -1.71 -20.51
CA PRO A 84 -3.95 -0.66 -21.46
C PRO A 84 -4.28 -1.04 -22.91
N ASP A 85 -4.56 -0.04 -23.73
CA ASP A 85 -4.83 -0.22 -25.16
C ASP A 85 -3.71 -1.02 -25.84
N GLY A 86 -4.10 -2.02 -26.65
CA GLY A 86 -3.17 -2.91 -27.35
C GLY A 86 -2.63 -4.08 -26.52
N THR A 87 -3.11 -4.28 -25.29
CA THR A 87 -2.71 -5.43 -24.44
C THR A 87 -3.75 -6.55 -24.50
N ALA A 88 -3.35 -7.74 -24.95
CA ALA A 88 -4.21 -8.93 -24.94
C ALA A 88 -4.00 -9.79 -23.69
N TRP A 89 -5.09 -10.20 -23.03
CA TRP A 89 -5.06 -10.89 -21.73
C TRP A 89 -4.39 -12.28 -21.76
N ASP A 90 -4.58 -12.99 -22.86
CA ASP A 90 -4.02 -14.32 -23.13
C ASP A 90 -2.53 -14.27 -23.45
N GLU A 91 -2.06 -13.18 -24.03
CA GLU A 91 -0.63 -12.93 -24.34
C GLU A 91 0.19 -12.52 -23.11
N LEU A 92 -0.46 -12.10 -22.02
CA LEU A 92 0.23 -11.76 -20.79
C LEU A 92 0.92 -12.98 -20.16
N SER A 93 1.99 -12.74 -19.39
CA SER A 93 2.52 -13.75 -18.47
C SER A 93 1.56 -14.01 -17.31
N VAL A 94 1.78 -15.13 -16.60
CA VAL A 94 1.03 -15.44 -15.36
C VAL A 94 1.18 -14.31 -14.34
N ASP A 95 2.38 -13.76 -14.18
CA ASP A 95 2.67 -12.69 -13.23
C ASP A 95 2.01 -11.36 -13.62
N GLN A 96 1.99 -11.01 -14.92
CA GLN A 96 1.30 -9.81 -15.40
C GLN A 96 -0.21 -9.91 -15.18
N ARG A 97 -0.83 -11.05 -15.50
CA ARG A 97 -2.26 -11.29 -15.20
C ARG A 97 -2.54 -11.20 -13.71
N TRP A 98 -1.66 -11.73 -12.87
CA TRP A 98 -1.78 -11.60 -11.42
C TRP A 98 -1.70 -10.13 -11.01
N HIS A 99 -0.78 -9.35 -11.57
CA HIS A 99 -0.65 -7.92 -11.26
C HIS A 99 -1.92 -7.13 -11.58
N TYR A 100 -2.46 -7.27 -12.80
CA TYR A 100 -3.68 -6.57 -13.22
C TYR A 100 -4.91 -7.00 -12.43
N ARG A 101 -5.05 -8.29 -12.11
CA ARG A 101 -6.14 -8.80 -11.25
C ARG A 101 -6.07 -8.26 -9.82
N ASN A 102 -4.86 -8.06 -9.31
CA ASN A 102 -4.65 -7.72 -7.90
C ASN A 102 -4.35 -6.23 -7.68
N VAL A 103 -4.56 -5.34 -8.66
CA VAL A 103 -4.31 -3.89 -8.49
C VAL A 103 -5.10 -3.32 -7.32
N GLY A 104 -6.40 -3.61 -7.24
CA GLY A 104 -7.26 -3.18 -6.13
C GLY A 104 -6.76 -3.71 -4.79
N TRP A 105 -6.49 -5.01 -4.70
CA TRP A 105 -5.97 -5.64 -3.48
C TRP A 105 -4.58 -5.12 -3.07
N ASN A 106 -3.66 -4.90 -4.01
CA ASN A 106 -2.33 -4.34 -3.76
C ASN A 106 -2.40 -2.88 -3.30
N THR A 107 -3.31 -2.11 -3.89
CA THR A 107 -3.58 -0.71 -3.53
C THR A 107 -4.13 -0.64 -2.11
N GLU A 108 -5.17 -1.41 -1.83
CA GLU A 108 -5.80 -1.55 -0.52
C GLU A 108 -4.79 -2.04 0.55
N ARG A 109 -3.99 -3.07 0.25
CA ARG A 109 -2.92 -3.56 1.13
C ARG A 109 -1.89 -2.46 1.43
N SER A 110 -1.47 -1.72 0.42
CA SER A 110 -0.55 -0.59 0.55
C SER A 110 -1.14 0.54 1.39
N LEU A 111 -2.42 0.88 1.20
CA LEU A 111 -3.17 1.85 2.00
C LEU A 111 -3.24 1.43 3.48
N ARG A 112 -3.67 0.19 3.76
CA ARG A 112 -3.72 -0.36 5.13
C ARG A 112 -2.36 -0.36 5.80
N ARG A 113 -1.30 -0.75 5.08
CA ARG A 113 0.09 -0.69 5.59
C ARG A 113 0.50 0.74 5.95
N ARG A 114 0.25 1.71 5.06
CA ARG A 114 0.54 3.13 5.32
C ARG A 114 -0.26 3.67 6.51
N SER A 115 -1.53 3.31 6.63
CA SER A 115 -2.38 3.69 7.76
C SER A 115 -1.80 3.19 9.09
N ARG A 116 -1.46 1.89 9.18
CA ARG A 116 -0.85 1.29 10.38
C ARG A 116 0.48 1.95 10.76
N LEU A 117 1.33 2.25 9.79
CA LEU A 117 2.59 2.95 10.05
C LEU A 117 2.36 4.38 10.53
N ARG A 118 1.41 5.12 9.94
CA ARG A 118 1.04 6.46 10.43
C ARG A 118 0.49 6.43 11.85
N SER A 119 -0.35 5.46 12.19
CA SER A 119 -0.84 5.27 13.57
C SER A 119 0.29 4.98 14.54
N TRP A 120 1.25 4.11 14.16
CA TRP A 120 2.44 3.84 14.97
C TRP A 120 3.31 5.08 15.18
N LEU A 121 3.58 5.86 14.12
CA LEU A 121 4.31 7.12 14.22
C LEU A 121 3.58 8.15 15.09
N ASN A 122 2.25 8.22 14.99
CA ASN A 122 1.43 9.09 15.83
C ASN A 122 1.51 8.68 17.31
N GLY A 123 1.66 7.39 17.62
CA GLY A 123 1.93 6.90 18.97
C GLY A 123 3.24 7.48 19.53
N ILE A 124 4.33 7.34 18.78
CA ILE A 124 5.65 7.86 19.16
C ILE A 124 5.61 9.38 19.35
N LYS A 125 4.94 10.11 18.45
CA LYS A 125 4.79 11.56 18.57
C LYS A 125 4.09 11.96 19.87
N ARG A 126 2.97 11.32 20.22
CA ARG A 126 2.25 11.58 21.47
C ARG A 126 3.11 11.31 22.69
N GLU A 127 3.80 10.17 22.68
CA GLU A 127 4.66 9.75 23.80
C GLU A 127 5.80 10.71 24.04
N ARG A 128 6.45 11.20 22.98
CA ARG A 128 7.57 12.15 23.10
C ARG A 128 7.11 13.58 23.35
N ALA A 129 5.91 13.95 22.87
CA ALA A 129 5.37 15.31 22.85
C ALA A 129 6.34 16.33 22.21
N CYS A 130 5.91 17.59 22.11
CA CYS A 130 6.80 18.67 21.68
C CYS A 130 7.90 18.89 22.73
N SER A 131 9.17 18.84 22.31
CA SER A 131 10.34 19.05 23.19
C SER A 131 10.41 20.46 23.80
N ARG A 132 9.68 21.44 23.24
CA ARG A 132 9.71 22.85 23.68
C ARG A 132 8.51 23.29 24.50
N CYS A 133 7.31 22.84 24.14
CA CYS A 133 6.06 23.31 24.74
C CYS A 133 5.14 22.19 25.23
N HIS A 134 5.58 20.93 25.13
CA HIS A 134 4.86 19.74 25.61
C HIS A 134 3.48 19.48 25.00
N GLU A 135 3.13 20.16 23.89
CA GLU A 135 1.98 19.78 23.06
C GLU A 135 2.11 18.30 22.67
N ASP A 136 1.06 17.51 22.87
CA ASP A 136 1.08 16.06 22.65
C ASP A 136 0.10 15.63 21.54
N THR A 137 -0.70 16.54 20.98
CA THR A 137 -1.65 16.23 19.92
C THR A 137 -0.91 15.80 18.64
N ALA A 138 -0.97 14.51 18.29
CA ALA A 138 -0.27 13.94 17.12
C ALA A 138 -0.46 14.73 15.81
N ALA A 139 -1.64 15.31 15.59
CA ALA A 139 -1.94 16.14 14.42
C ALA A 139 -1.04 17.38 14.31
N CYS A 140 -0.62 17.93 15.45
CA CYS A 140 0.22 19.11 15.55
C CYS A 140 1.72 18.80 15.44
N LEU A 141 2.12 17.54 15.60
CA LEU A 141 3.51 17.15 15.84
C LEU A 141 4.25 16.73 14.58
N ASP A 142 5.52 17.10 14.47
CA ASP A 142 6.47 16.70 13.45
C ASP A 142 7.72 16.07 14.06
N PHE A 143 8.36 15.19 13.29
CA PHE A 143 9.75 14.81 13.55
C PHE A 143 10.65 15.86 12.91
N HIS A 144 11.41 16.58 13.75
CA HIS A 144 12.38 17.57 13.34
C HIS A 144 13.79 16.99 13.46
N HIS A 145 14.51 16.93 12.35
CA HIS A 145 15.91 16.51 12.33
C HIS A 145 16.80 17.58 12.95
N VAL A 146 17.45 17.26 14.07
CA VAL A 146 18.37 18.18 14.78
C VAL A 146 19.59 18.50 13.90
N ASP A 147 20.14 17.48 13.25
CA ASP A 147 21.14 17.65 12.20
C ASP A 147 20.53 17.30 10.83
N THR A 148 20.36 18.33 10.00
CA THR A 148 19.78 18.17 8.66
C THR A 148 20.70 17.46 7.67
N ALA A 149 21.99 17.34 7.94
CA ALA A 149 22.94 16.60 7.11
C ALA A 149 22.92 15.09 7.41
N ALA A 150 22.52 14.70 8.63
CA ALA A 150 22.48 13.30 9.06
C ALA A 150 21.21 12.54 8.62
N LYS A 151 20.19 13.26 8.10
CA LYS A 151 18.92 12.68 7.68
C LYS A 151 19.06 11.93 6.36
N GLU A 152 18.42 10.77 6.25
CA GLU A 152 18.19 10.15 4.95
C GLU A 152 17.00 10.82 4.26
N MET A 153 15.89 10.97 4.99
CA MET A 153 14.63 11.47 4.45
C MET A 153 13.68 11.88 5.58
N ALA A 154 12.73 12.76 5.29
CA ALA A 154 11.60 12.99 6.19
C ALA A 154 10.85 11.68 6.51
N VAL A 155 10.68 11.37 7.80
CA VAL A 155 10.04 10.14 8.29
C VAL A 155 8.66 9.88 7.64
N GLY A 156 7.86 10.93 7.43
CA GLY A 156 6.56 10.81 6.75
C GLY A 156 6.66 10.39 5.27
N LYS A 157 7.72 10.79 4.57
CA LYS A 157 7.99 10.36 3.18
C LYS A 157 8.44 8.91 3.14
N MET A 158 9.25 8.44 4.10
CA MET A 158 9.67 7.03 4.18
C MET A 158 8.48 6.07 4.24
N VAL A 159 7.40 6.43 4.95
CA VAL A 159 6.14 5.64 4.95
C VAL A 159 5.52 5.57 3.56
N THR A 160 5.54 6.68 2.82
CA THR A 160 5.00 6.77 1.45
C THR A 160 5.83 5.92 0.48
N PHE A 161 7.15 5.90 0.64
CA PHE A 161 8.07 5.08 -0.15
C PHE A 161 8.18 3.62 0.33
N GLY A 162 7.37 3.21 1.30
CA GLY A 162 7.26 1.79 1.67
C GLY A 162 8.34 1.24 2.60
N TYR A 163 9.15 2.11 3.24
CA TYR A 163 10.22 1.67 4.16
C TYR A 163 9.68 0.83 5.33
N GLY A 164 10.51 -0.08 5.84
CA GLY A 164 10.24 -0.93 7.01
C GLY A 164 10.29 -0.16 8.34
N LYS A 165 9.78 -0.77 9.41
CA LYS A 165 9.74 -0.13 10.75
C LYS A 165 11.15 0.11 11.30
N GLU A 166 12.10 -0.75 11.01
CA GLU A 166 13.48 -0.70 11.49
C GLU A 166 14.17 0.56 10.95
N ARG A 167 14.11 0.77 9.64
CA ARG A 167 14.61 1.99 8.99
C ARG A 167 13.92 3.26 9.51
N LEU A 168 12.61 3.19 9.77
CA LEU A 168 11.89 4.31 10.37
C LEU A 168 12.40 4.61 11.78
N ARG A 169 12.71 3.60 12.61
CA ARG A 169 13.27 3.80 13.96
C ARG A 169 14.63 4.48 13.90
N GLU A 170 15.54 3.98 13.06
CA GLU A 170 16.88 4.56 12.84
C GLU A 170 16.79 6.04 12.47
N GLU A 171 15.84 6.42 11.62
CA GLU A 171 15.67 7.83 11.22
C GLU A 171 15.00 8.68 12.32
N ILE A 172 14.08 8.10 13.10
CA ILE A 172 13.40 8.78 14.22
C ILE A 172 14.37 9.08 15.36
N GLU A 173 15.41 8.27 15.57
CA GLU A 173 16.44 8.51 16.59
C GLU A 173 17.24 9.79 16.34
N LYS A 174 17.29 10.25 15.09
CA LYS A 174 17.94 11.52 14.69
C LYS A 174 17.02 12.73 14.85
N CYS A 175 15.79 12.52 15.29
CA CYS A 175 14.75 13.54 15.35
C CYS A 175 14.39 13.88 16.80
N GLU A 176 14.23 15.18 17.07
CA GLU A 176 13.35 15.63 18.16
C GLU A 176 11.91 15.78 17.65
N VAL A 177 10.94 15.79 18.56
CA VAL A 177 9.54 16.02 18.21
C VAL A 177 9.19 17.47 18.52
N LEU A 178 8.68 18.20 17.53
CA LEU A 178 8.24 19.59 17.68
C LEU A 178 6.80 19.73 17.21
N CYS A 179 6.00 20.57 17.88
CA CYS A 179 4.73 21.00 17.33
C CYS A 179 4.95 21.97 16.16
N ALA A 180 3.95 22.10 15.29
CA ALA A 180 4.04 22.90 14.08
C ALA A 180 4.36 24.37 14.36
N ASN A 181 3.85 24.93 15.46
CA ASN A 181 4.20 26.30 15.89
C ASN A 181 5.68 26.40 16.25
N CYS A 182 6.17 25.58 17.19
CA CYS A 182 7.58 25.58 17.62
C CYS A 182 8.55 25.27 16.47
N HIS A 183 8.17 24.36 15.56
CA HIS A 183 8.96 24.01 14.40
C HIS A 183 9.07 25.18 13.41
N ARG A 184 7.99 25.95 13.21
CA ARG A 184 8.02 27.18 12.40
C ARG A 184 8.85 28.26 13.04
N GLN A 185 8.72 28.48 14.34
CA GLN A 185 9.53 29.46 15.07
C GLN A 185 11.03 29.16 14.94
N LEU A 186 11.42 27.88 15.04
CA LEU A 186 12.81 27.46 14.85
C LEU A 186 13.36 27.81 13.47
N HIS A 187 12.57 27.64 12.42
CA HIS A 187 12.98 27.93 11.03
C HIS A 187 12.61 29.32 10.54
N PHE A 188 12.03 30.15 11.41
CA PHE A 188 11.52 31.45 10.99
C PHE A 188 12.69 32.38 10.67
N THR A 189 12.68 32.90 9.44
CA THR A 189 13.54 34.00 9.02
C THR A 189 12.64 35.18 8.68
N GLN A 190 12.96 36.35 9.22
CA GLN A 190 12.17 37.55 8.96
C GLN A 190 12.20 37.88 7.46
N PRO A 191 11.05 38.23 6.86
CA PRO A 191 11.03 38.60 5.45
C PRO A 191 11.66 39.97 5.24
N ASP A 192 12.44 40.12 4.18
CA ASP A 192 13.03 41.41 3.78
C ASP A 192 12.08 42.29 2.95
N ASP A 193 11.15 41.65 2.25
CA ASP A 193 10.16 42.32 1.41
C ASP A 193 9.07 43.04 2.22
N GLU A 194 8.80 44.30 1.88
CA GLU A 194 7.84 45.16 2.57
C GLU A 194 6.43 44.58 2.59
N ARG A 195 5.98 43.94 1.49
CA ARG A 195 4.63 43.36 1.42
C ARG A 195 4.52 42.15 2.33
N ARG A 196 5.54 41.29 2.37
CA ARG A 196 5.60 40.15 3.30
C ARG A 196 5.63 40.61 4.75
N ARG A 197 6.40 41.64 5.10
CA ARG A 197 6.38 42.25 6.44
C ARG A 197 4.98 42.74 6.81
N TRP A 198 4.36 43.50 5.92
CA TRP A 198 2.98 43.97 6.10
C TRP A 198 1.98 42.83 6.33
N VAL A 199 2.11 41.71 5.60
CA VAL A 199 1.28 40.51 5.81
C VAL A 199 1.55 39.88 7.19
N HIS A 200 2.81 39.80 7.62
CA HIS A 200 3.18 39.29 8.94
C HIS A 200 2.61 40.15 10.08
N ASP A 201 2.66 41.47 9.94
CA ASP A 201 2.09 42.40 10.91
C ASP A 201 0.57 42.22 11.01
N ARG A 202 -0.10 42.07 9.86
CA ARG A 202 -1.54 41.79 9.82
C ARG A 202 -1.90 40.48 10.53
N LYS A 203 -1.12 39.42 10.34
CA LYS A 203 -1.29 38.16 11.07
C LYS A 203 -1.12 38.36 12.58
N ARG A 204 -0.04 39.05 12.99
CA ARG A 204 0.24 39.34 14.42
C ARG A 204 -0.91 40.10 15.08
N SER A 205 -1.43 41.13 14.41
CA SER A 205 -2.55 41.93 14.93
C SER A 205 -3.85 41.14 15.04
N ALA A 206 -4.08 40.18 14.14
CA ALA A 206 -5.27 39.33 14.18
C ALA A 206 -5.18 38.23 15.24
N GLY A 207 -4.00 37.62 15.40
CA GLY A 207 -3.82 36.44 16.24
C GLY A 207 -4.52 35.19 15.70
N CYS A 208 -4.31 34.06 16.35
CA CYS A 208 -5.06 32.84 16.06
C CYS A 208 -6.52 33.00 16.51
N ASN A 209 -7.47 32.63 15.67
CA ASN A 209 -8.89 32.69 15.99
C ASN A 209 -9.34 31.62 17.03
N ARG A 210 -8.51 30.60 17.28
CA ARG A 210 -8.85 29.46 18.16
C ARG A 210 -8.07 29.38 19.46
N CYS A 211 -6.94 30.08 19.58
CA CYS A 211 -6.10 30.05 20.77
C CYS A 211 -5.30 31.35 20.93
N GLY A 212 -4.55 31.50 22.02
CA GLY A 212 -3.78 32.72 22.32
C GLY A 212 -2.50 32.93 21.50
N GLU A 213 -2.22 32.10 20.49
CA GLU A 213 -1.03 32.26 19.65
C GLU A 213 -1.12 33.56 18.82
N SER A 214 -0.07 34.37 18.88
CA SER A 214 0.02 35.67 18.20
C SER A 214 1.33 35.87 17.44
N ASP A 215 2.27 34.92 17.51
CA ASP A 215 3.49 34.98 16.73
C ASP A 215 3.18 34.77 15.25
N SER A 216 3.42 35.82 14.45
CA SER A 216 3.22 35.80 13.00
C SER A 216 3.92 34.64 12.27
N ALA A 217 5.02 34.10 12.83
CA ALA A 217 5.71 32.93 12.28
C ALA A 217 4.84 31.66 12.34
N CYS A 218 3.98 31.56 13.35
CA CYS A 218 3.08 30.43 13.59
C CYS A 218 1.76 30.54 12.82
N LEU A 219 1.37 31.73 12.38
CA LEU A 219 0.02 32.01 11.87
C LEU A 219 -0.11 31.83 10.34
N ASP A 220 -1.24 31.29 9.90
CA ASP A 220 -1.66 31.16 8.51
C ASP A 220 -3.06 31.72 8.28
N TYR A 221 -3.33 32.10 7.04
CA TYR A 221 -4.68 32.32 6.57
C TYR A 221 -5.29 30.97 6.17
N HIS A 222 -6.28 30.54 6.94
CA HIS A 222 -7.13 29.39 6.68
C HIS A 222 -8.34 29.79 5.83
N HIS A 223 -8.77 28.89 4.96
CA HIS A 223 -9.89 29.07 4.04
C HIS A 223 -10.76 27.81 4.11
N ASP A 224 -12.08 27.98 4.15
CA ASP A 224 -13.02 26.93 3.77
C ASP A 224 -13.12 26.91 2.22
N ASN A 225 -13.27 25.72 1.63
CA ASN A 225 -13.04 25.47 0.19
C ASN A 225 -13.93 26.27 -0.78
N GLU A 226 -14.85 27.10 -0.31
CA GLU A 226 -15.85 27.83 -1.11
C GLU A 226 -15.52 29.32 -1.33
N ARG A 227 -14.53 29.90 -0.63
CA ARG A 227 -14.37 31.37 -0.55
C ARG A 227 -13.21 31.96 -1.34
N LYS A 228 -12.47 31.16 -2.11
CA LYS A 228 -11.14 31.56 -2.60
C LYS A 228 -10.98 31.70 -4.11
N GLU A 229 -10.35 32.80 -4.51
CA GLU A 229 -9.83 32.99 -5.87
C GLU A 229 -8.30 32.72 -5.96
N ALA A 230 -7.48 33.05 -4.93
CA ALA A 230 -6.03 32.77 -4.95
C ALA A 230 -5.28 32.87 -3.59
N SER A 231 -4.43 31.88 -3.26
CA SER A 231 -3.19 32.05 -2.47
C SER A 231 -2.80 33.43 -1.89
N ILE A 232 -2.82 33.76 -0.58
CA ILE A 232 -2.18 35.03 -0.12
C ILE A 232 -0.69 35.04 -0.52
N THR A 233 0.00 33.92 -0.34
CA THR A 233 1.39 33.72 -0.81
C THR A 233 1.50 33.92 -2.33
N ARG A 234 0.54 33.38 -3.09
CA ARG A 234 0.50 33.55 -4.55
C ARG A 234 0.27 35.01 -4.94
N LEU A 235 -0.65 35.73 -4.29
CA LEU A 235 -0.94 37.14 -4.57
C LEU A 235 0.29 38.03 -4.32
N ILE A 236 1.09 37.72 -3.30
CA ILE A 236 2.38 38.39 -3.06
C ILE A 236 3.36 38.09 -4.19
N ALA A 237 3.52 36.81 -4.55
CA ALA A 237 4.43 36.38 -5.62
C ALA A 237 4.06 36.97 -6.99
N ASP A 238 2.76 37.05 -7.29
CA ASP A 238 2.20 37.65 -8.51
C ASP A 238 2.25 39.20 -8.48
N GLY A 239 2.85 39.79 -7.44
CA GLY A 239 3.05 41.24 -7.35
C GLY A 239 1.76 42.04 -7.21
N ARG A 240 0.66 41.44 -6.73
CA ARG A 240 -0.64 42.13 -6.58
C ARG A 240 -0.59 43.27 -5.56
N THR A 241 -1.51 44.22 -5.69
CA THR A 241 -1.60 45.41 -4.83
C THR A 241 -1.99 45.03 -3.40
N LYS A 242 -1.58 45.84 -2.41
CA LYS A 242 -1.96 45.65 -1.00
C LYS A 242 -3.48 45.60 -0.82
N ASP A 243 -4.24 46.37 -1.60
CA ASP A 243 -5.71 46.35 -1.56
C ASP A 243 -6.30 45.02 -2.01
N ARG A 244 -5.80 44.44 -3.11
CA ARG A 244 -6.25 43.12 -3.57
C ARG A 244 -5.89 42.03 -2.56
N ILE A 245 -4.70 42.10 -1.98
CA ILE A 245 -4.27 41.16 -0.94
C ILE A 245 -5.16 41.31 0.31
N ARG A 246 -5.46 42.53 0.74
CA ARG A 246 -6.34 42.83 1.88
C ARG A 246 -7.75 42.26 1.67
N ALA A 247 -8.34 42.47 0.50
CA ALA A 247 -9.66 41.94 0.18
C ALA A 247 -9.71 40.40 0.27
N GLU A 248 -8.63 39.72 -0.11
CA GLU A 248 -8.51 38.26 0.07
C GLU A 248 -8.36 37.89 1.55
N MET A 249 -7.53 38.63 2.31
CA MET A 249 -7.33 38.38 3.76
C MET A 249 -8.62 38.47 4.56
N GLU A 250 -9.51 39.42 4.22
CA GLU A 250 -10.80 39.63 4.88
C GLU A 250 -11.76 38.44 4.69
N ARG A 251 -11.51 37.56 3.71
CA ARG A 251 -12.27 36.32 3.49
C ARG A 251 -11.70 35.13 4.27
N CYS A 252 -10.55 35.29 4.93
CA CYS A 252 -9.80 34.22 5.56
C CYS A 252 -9.92 34.27 7.08
N THR A 253 -9.89 33.11 7.73
CA THR A 253 -9.71 33.01 9.18
C THR A 253 -8.24 32.83 9.49
N VAL A 254 -7.68 33.59 10.44
CA VAL A 254 -6.29 33.39 10.85
C VAL A 254 -6.22 32.27 11.89
N LEU A 255 -5.44 31.21 11.62
CA LEU A 255 -5.20 30.11 12.55
C LEU A 255 -3.70 29.90 12.72
N CYS A 256 -3.26 29.52 13.93
CA CYS A 256 -1.89 29.02 14.11
C CYS A 256 -1.71 27.65 13.45
N ALA A 257 -0.47 27.28 13.17
CA ALA A 257 -0.15 26.05 12.47
C ALA A 257 -0.67 24.79 13.17
N ASN A 258 -0.67 24.76 14.50
CA ASN A 258 -1.26 23.66 15.27
C ASN A 258 -2.79 23.58 15.07
N CYS A 259 -3.53 24.67 15.32
CA CYS A 259 -4.99 24.71 15.13
C CYS A 259 -5.39 24.47 13.67
N HIS A 260 -4.60 24.96 12.71
CA HIS A 260 -4.85 24.75 11.29
C HIS A 260 -4.66 23.28 10.89
N ARG A 261 -3.67 22.59 11.46
CA ARG A 261 -3.48 21.15 11.23
C ARG A 261 -4.60 20.32 11.84
N GLN A 262 -5.04 20.67 13.05
CA GLN A 262 -6.16 19.98 13.69
C GLN A 262 -7.44 20.06 12.84
N GLU A 263 -7.68 21.19 12.17
CA GLU A 263 -8.85 21.36 11.29
C GLU A 263 -8.86 20.36 10.13
N HIS A 264 -7.69 20.11 9.53
CA HIS A 264 -7.55 19.21 8.37
C HIS A 264 -7.10 17.80 8.74
N TYR A 265 -7.10 17.48 10.04
CA TYR A 265 -6.55 16.21 10.49
C TYR A 265 -7.57 15.08 10.37
N GLU A 266 -7.30 14.18 9.44
CA GLU A 266 -7.98 12.88 9.36
C GLU A 266 -7.11 11.80 10.02
N PRO A 267 -7.57 11.16 11.10
CA PRO A 267 -6.81 10.09 11.73
C PRO A 267 -6.70 8.88 10.80
N PRO A 268 -5.56 8.16 10.80
CA PRO A 268 -5.42 6.94 10.01
C PRO A 268 -6.44 5.88 10.45
N GLU A 269 -7.05 5.18 9.48
CA GLU A 269 -7.99 4.09 9.73
C GLU A 269 -7.39 3.03 10.68
N GLY A 270 -8.16 2.65 11.72
CA GLY A 270 -7.72 1.72 12.76
C GLY A 270 -6.98 2.38 13.94
N SER A 271 -6.99 3.71 14.07
CA SER A 271 -6.45 4.42 15.24
C SER A 271 -7.43 4.57 16.41
N ARG A 272 -8.66 4.08 16.29
CA ARG A 272 -9.59 3.99 17.42
C ARG A 272 -9.07 2.89 18.34
N ARG A 273 -8.73 3.26 19.57
CA ARG A 273 -8.29 2.32 20.60
C ARG A 273 -9.41 1.30 20.78
N ASP A 274 -9.10 0.02 20.62
CA ASP A 274 -9.86 -1.03 21.28
C ASP A 274 -9.70 -0.74 22.78
N HIS A 275 -10.74 -0.13 23.35
CA HIS A 275 -10.89 -0.01 24.79
C HIS A 275 -11.53 -1.33 25.24
N ASP A 276 -10.68 -2.27 25.68
CA ASP A 276 -11.06 -3.25 26.70
C ASP A 276 -10.98 -2.58 28.08
#